data_AF-A0A2W4R441-F1
#
_entry.id   AF-A0A2W4R441-F1
#
_cell.length_a   1.000
_cell.length_b   1.000
_cell.length_c   1.000
_cell.angle_alpha   90.00
_cell.angle_beta   90.00
_cell.angle_gamma   90.00
#
_symmetry.space_group_name_H-M   'P 1'
#
loop_
_entity.id
_entity.type
_entity.pdbx_description
1 polymer ?
#
loop_
_entity_poly.entity_id
_entity_poly.type
_entity_poly.pdbx_seq_one_letter_code
_entity_poly.pdbx_strand_id
1 'polypeptide(L)'
;MGDAGRTLNSDEDNITGWTTFEWMPGGFFIKAEGEFNLNGFVMQSLEIIGYDPAQKKFTSSVYSSISGEVQPYEWDVQGNIVIHAGQGARYSGTISENGDTIVGGWRPDDGTPVSDGTAYDAIMFRVK
;
A
#
# COMPACT_ATOMS: atom_id res chain seq x y z
N MET A 1 1.27 7.25 8.72
CA MET A 1 2.61 6.78 8.36
C MET A 1 3.17 7.74 7.33
N GLY A 2 4.44 8.10 7.43
CA GLY A 2 5.16 8.72 6.33
C GLY A 2 5.96 7.64 5.62
N ASP A 3 6.20 7.83 4.33
CA ASP A 3 6.79 6.80 3.48
C ASP A 3 8.01 7.37 2.78
N ALA A 4 9.08 6.58 2.72
CA ALA A 4 10.25 6.82 1.90
C ALA A 4 10.58 5.53 1.14
N GLY A 5 10.97 5.64 -0.12
CA GLY A 5 11.22 4.47 -0.95
C GLY A 5 12.09 4.74 -2.16
N ARG A 6 12.34 3.67 -2.90
CA ARG A 6 13.24 3.66 -4.05
C ARG A 6 12.76 2.71 -5.14
N THR A 7 12.67 3.21 -6.37
CA THR A 7 12.45 2.34 -7.54
C THR A 7 13.68 1.46 -7.78
N LEU A 8 13.49 0.27 -8.38
CA LEU A 8 14.56 -0.72 -8.49
C LEU A 8 15.77 -0.29 -9.35
N ASN A 9 15.61 0.76 -10.15
CA ASN A 9 16.66 1.27 -11.04
C ASN A 9 17.32 2.57 -10.53
N SER A 10 16.98 3.01 -9.31
CA SER A 10 17.54 4.22 -8.70
C SER A 10 18.51 3.85 -7.57
N ASP A 11 19.58 4.63 -7.41
CA ASP A 11 20.47 4.56 -6.25
C ASP A 11 20.03 5.51 -5.11
N GLU A 12 19.14 6.46 -5.42
CA GLU A 12 18.62 7.49 -4.51
C GLU A 12 17.13 7.30 -4.23
N ASP A 13 16.69 7.67 -3.03
CA ASP A 13 15.27 7.64 -2.66
C ASP A 13 14.48 8.63 -3.53
N ASN A 14 13.47 8.12 -4.22
CA ASN A 14 12.68 8.86 -5.21
C ASN A 14 11.17 8.66 -5.06
N ILE A 15 10.81 8.02 -3.94
CA ILE A 15 9.44 7.81 -3.50
C ILE A 15 9.30 8.46 -2.12
N THR A 16 8.27 9.29 -1.98
CA THR A 16 7.85 9.82 -0.69
C THR A 16 6.34 9.79 -0.58
N GLY A 17 5.81 9.72 0.63
CA GLY A 17 4.37 9.75 0.80
C GLY A 17 3.92 9.79 2.24
N TRP A 18 2.63 9.67 2.43
CA TRP A 18 2.03 9.40 3.71
C TRP A 18 0.72 8.64 3.53
N THR A 19 0.38 7.83 4.53
CA THR A 19 -0.91 7.15 4.62
C THR A 19 -1.44 7.19 6.05
N THR A 20 -2.71 7.50 6.24
CA THR A 20 -3.42 7.42 7.52
C THR A 20 -4.43 6.28 7.50
N PHE A 21 -4.71 5.72 8.67
CA PHE A 21 -5.69 4.64 8.83
C PHE A 21 -6.65 5.02 9.95
N GLU A 22 -7.94 4.93 9.68
CA GLU A 22 -9.01 5.29 10.62
C GLU A 22 -10.11 4.23 10.59
N TRP A 23 -10.60 3.82 11.76
CA TRP A 23 -11.82 3.01 11.84
C TRP A 23 -13.02 3.86 11.47
N MET A 24 -13.82 3.39 10.51
CA MET A 24 -15.11 4.01 10.20
C MET A 24 -16.13 3.74 11.33
N PRO A 25 -17.14 4.61 11.50
CA PRO A 25 -18.23 4.37 12.43
C PRO A 25 -18.81 2.96 12.27
N GLY A 26 -18.94 2.25 13.40
CA GLY A 26 -19.39 0.86 13.44
C GLY A 26 -18.27 -0.18 13.52
N GLY A 27 -17.01 0.18 13.22
CA GLY A 27 -15.85 -0.69 13.43
C GLY A 27 -15.74 -1.88 12.47
N PHE A 28 -16.45 -1.83 11.34
CA PHE A 28 -16.42 -2.88 10.31
C PHE A 28 -15.44 -2.59 9.17
N PHE A 29 -15.17 -1.31 8.92
CA PHE A 29 -14.33 -0.86 7.82
C PHE A 29 -13.20 0.03 8.34
N ILE A 30 -12.06 -0.05 7.67
CA ILE A 30 -10.95 0.87 7.85
C ILE A 30 -10.92 1.77 6.61
N LYS A 31 -10.82 3.07 6.83
CA LYS A 31 -10.50 4.05 5.82
C LYS A 31 -8.99 4.25 5.83
N ALA A 32 -8.32 3.97 4.73
CA ALA A 32 -6.96 4.40 4.49
C ALA A 32 -6.95 5.57 3.51
N GLU A 33 -6.23 6.63 3.83
CA GLU A 33 -6.12 7.82 2.98
C GLU A 33 -4.67 8.22 2.91
N GLY A 34 -4.19 8.54 1.71
CA GLY A 34 -2.78 8.83 1.52
C GLY A 34 -2.45 9.62 0.27
N GLU A 35 -1.19 10.04 0.24
CA GLU A 35 -0.54 10.67 -0.90
C GLU A 35 0.78 9.96 -1.16
N PHE A 36 1.08 9.77 -2.44
CA PHE A 36 2.30 9.15 -2.92
C PHE A 36 2.91 10.03 -3.99
N ASN A 37 4.20 10.32 -3.88
CA ASN A 37 4.97 11.07 -4.86
C ASN A 37 6.07 10.16 -5.40
N LEU A 38 5.99 9.87 -6.69
CA LEU A 38 6.96 9.09 -7.44
C LEU A 38 7.62 10.01 -8.47
N ASN A 39 8.89 10.36 -8.29
CA ASN A 39 9.63 11.21 -9.24
C ASN A 39 8.90 12.54 -9.60
N GLY A 40 8.21 13.17 -8.63
CA GLY A 40 7.45 14.40 -8.84
C GLY A 40 6.01 14.19 -9.33
N PHE A 41 5.62 12.95 -9.65
CA PHE A 41 4.24 12.59 -9.94
C PHE A 41 3.49 12.29 -8.65
N VAL A 42 2.56 13.17 -8.28
CA VAL A 42 1.75 13.06 -7.06
C VAL A 42 0.44 12.36 -7.35
N MET A 43 0.15 11.32 -6.58
CA MET A 43 -1.10 10.57 -6.57
C MET A 43 -1.70 10.61 -5.18
N GLN A 44 -3.00 10.80 -5.10
CA GLN A 44 -3.76 10.68 -3.85
C GLN A 44 -4.71 9.51 -3.96
N SER A 45 -4.94 8.83 -2.84
CA SER A 45 -5.87 7.71 -2.77
C SER A 45 -6.71 7.72 -1.51
N LEU A 46 -7.92 7.23 -1.68
CA LEU A 46 -8.82 6.78 -0.62
C LEU A 46 -9.01 5.27 -0.83
N GLU A 47 -8.84 4.50 0.23
CA GLU A 47 -9.08 3.07 0.23
C GLU A 47 -10.02 2.71 1.36
N ILE A 48 -11.04 1.91 1.04
CA ILE A 48 -11.97 1.35 2.04
C ILE A 48 -11.70 -0.14 2.15
N ILE A 49 -11.29 -0.57 3.33
CA ILE A 49 -10.88 -1.96 3.64
C ILE A 49 -11.94 -2.59 4.53
N GLY A 50 -12.37 -3.80 4.19
CA GLY A 50 -13.31 -4.61 4.98
C GLY A 50 -12.95 -6.08 4.99
N TYR A 51 -13.47 -6.84 5.95
CA TYR A 51 -13.28 -8.28 6.01
C TYR A 51 -14.34 -9.00 5.18
N ASP A 52 -13.92 -9.81 4.21
CA ASP A 52 -14.76 -10.74 3.47
C ASP A 52 -14.79 -12.10 4.20
N PRO A 53 -15.92 -12.47 4.84
CA PRO A 53 -16.02 -13.72 5.57
C PRO A 53 -16.06 -14.97 4.68
N ALA A 54 -16.47 -14.84 3.42
CA ALA A 54 -16.51 -15.97 2.48
C ALA A 54 -15.10 -16.34 2.03
N GLN A 55 -14.27 -15.33 1.76
CA GLN A 55 -12.89 -15.52 1.32
C GLN A 55 -11.88 -15.61 2.47
N LYS A 56 -12.30 -15.22 3.68
CA LYS A 56 -11.45 -15.14 4.88
C LYS A 56 -10.23 -14.24 4.70
N LYS A 57 -10.46 -13.10 4.04
CA LYS A 57 -9.44 -12.11 3.72
C LYS A 57 -9.98 -10.71 3.91
N PHE A 58 -9.10 -9.73 4.03
CA PHE A 58 -9.49 -8.34 3.91
C PHE A 58 -9.48 -7.97 2.42
N THR A 59 -10.58 -7.39 1.95
CA THR A 59 -10.71 -6.86 0.60
C THR A 59 -10.86 -5.36 0.67
N SER A 60 -10.48 -4.67 -0.39
CA SER A 60 -10.55 -3.22 -0.42
C SER A 60 -10.86 -2.66 -1.80
N SER A 61 -11.40 -1.44 -1.76
CA SER A 61 -11.70 -0.62 -2.93
C SER A 61 -10.87 0.65 -2.86
N VAL A 62 -9.99 0.83 -3.84
CA VAL A 62 -9.12 2.01 -3.97
C VAL A 62 -9.71 2.98 -4.99
N TYR A 63 -9.82 4.24 -4.57
CA TYR A 63 -10.21 5.40 -5.37
C TYR A 63 -8.97 6.30 -5.49
N SER A 64 -8.50 6.56 -6.71
CA SER A 64 -7.27 7.33 -6.95
C SER A 64 -7.55 8.65 -7.66
N SER A 65 -6.66 9.63 -7.49
CA SER A 65 -6.72 10.90 -8.22
C SER A 65 -6.38 10.79 -9.71
N ILE A 66 -5.93 9.62 -10.18
CA ILE A 66 -5.42 9.41 -11.54
C ILE A 66 -6.33 8.55 -12.43
N SER A 67 -7.37 7.94 -11.85
CA SER A 67 -8.34 7.12 -12.57
C SER A 67 -9.73 7.24 -11.93
N GLY A 68 -10.77 7.28 -12.77
CA GLY A 68 -12.16 7.23 -12.33
C GLY A 68 -12.69 5.83 -12.03
N GLU A 69 -11.87 4.80 -12.27
CA GLU A 69 -12.21 3.41 -11.99
C GLU A 69 -11.83 3.00 -10.55
N VAL A 70 -12.73 2.28 -9.88
CA VAL A 70 -12.47 1.70 -8.57
C VAL A 70 -11.60 0.46 -8.74
N GLN A 71 -10.45 0.44 -8.07
CA GLN A 71 -9.49 -0.66 -8.20
C GLN A 71 -9.60 -1.61 -7.00
N PRO A 72 -9.83 -2.92 -7.23
CA PRO A 72 -9.92 -3.89 -6.16
C PRO A 72 -8.53 -4.32 -5.69
N TYR A 73 -8.38 -4.46 -4.38
CA TYR A 73 -7.18 -5.00 -3.73
C TYR A 73 -7.54 -5.98 -2.61
N GLU A 74 -6.55 -6.78 -2.21
CA GLU A 74 -6.63 -7.71 -1.10
C GLU A 74 -5.50 -7.46 -0.10
N TRP A 75 -5.84 -7.58 1.17
CA TRP A 75 -4.90 -7.52 2.30
C TRP A 75 -4.85 -8.87 3.02
N ASP A 76 -3.63 -9.32 3.32
CA ASP A 76 -3.37 -10.45 4.19
C ASP A 76 -2.30 -10.05 5.22
N VAL A 77 -2.71 -9.96 6.48
CA VAL A 77 -1.86 -9.52 7.59
C VAL A 77 -1.78 -10.65 8.61
N GLN A 78 -0.59 -11.25 8.75
CA GLN A 78 -0.33 -12.38 9.63
C GLN A 78 0.83 -12.07 10.56
N GLY A 79 0.52 -11.83 11.84
CA GLY A 79 1.53 -11.41 12.82
C GLY A 79 2.13 -10.07 12.42
N ASN A 80 3.41 -10.09 12.03
CA ASN A 80 4.13 -8.92 11.55
C ASN A 80 4.32 -8.89 10.02
N ILE A 81 3.76 -9.84 9.28
CA ILE A 81 3.83 -9.86 7.81
C ILE A 81 2.60 -9.18 7.23
N VAL A 82 2.83 -8.29 6.26
CA VAL A 82 1.79 -7.55 5.54
C VAL A 82 1.93 -7.84 4.05
N ILE A 83 0.85 -8.33 3.46
CA ILE A 83 0.70 -8.49 2.02
C ILE A 83 -0.46 -7.60 1.57
N HIS A 84 -0.21 -6.83 0.52
CA HIS A 84 -1.22 -6.05 -0.18
C HIS A 84 -1.08 -6.34 -1.69
N ALA A 85 -2.13 -6.83 -2.33
CA ALA A 85 -2.05 -7.34 -3.70
C ALA A 85 -3.26 -6.93 -4.52
N GLY A 86 -3.04 -6.70 -5.82
CA GLY A 86 -4.04 -6.25 -6.77
C GLY A 86 -3.37 -5.61 -7.97
N GLN A 87 -4.12 -5.38 -9.04
CA GLN A 87 -3.63 -4.64 -10.22
C GLN A 87 -2.34 -5.18 -10.86
N GLY A 88 -2.09 -6.50 -10.74
CA GLY A 88 -0.90 -7.14 -11.32
C GLY A 88 0.39 -6.91 -10.52
N ALA A 89 0.30 -6.49 -9.26
CA ALA A 89 1.45 -6.35 -8.38
C ALA A 89 1.10 -6.71 -6.93
N ARG A 90 2.16 -7.03 -6.17
CA ARG A 90 2.09 -7.41 -4.77
C ARG A 90 3.13 -6.68 -3.95
N TYR A 91 2.67 -5.99 -2.91
CA TYR A 91 3.50 -5.56 -1.79
C TYR A 91 3.71 -6.73 -0.83
N SER A 92 4.95 -6.87 -0.36
CA SER A 92 5.28 -7.70 0.80
C SER A 92 6.14 -6.91 1.76
N GLY A 93 5.67 -6.75 3.01
CA GLY A 93 6.37 -6.00 4.04
C GLY A 93 6.34 -6.67 5.41
N THR A 94 7.23 -6.22 6.27
CA THR A 94 7.37 -6.68 7.66
C THR A 94 7.26 -5.49 8.61
N ILE A 95 6.34 -5.59 9.56
CA ILE A 95 6.17 -4.65 10.67
C ILE A 95 7.29 -4.92 11.70
N SER A 96 7.96 -3.87 12.16
CA SER A 96 8.93 -3.96 13.26
C SER A 96 8.27 -4.34 14.58
N GLU A 97 9.03 -4.92 15.51
CA GLU A 97 8.51 -5.38 16.80
C GLU A 97 7.84 -4.27 17.62
N ASN A 98 8.35 -3.04 17.52
CA ASN A 98 7.78 -1.85 18.16
C ASN A 98 6.60 -1.22 17.38
N GLY A 99 6.30 -1.72 16.18
CA GLY A 99 5.20 -1.24 15.33
C GLY A 99 5.42 0.15 14.74
N ASP A 100 6.65 0.65 14.79
CA ASP A 100 6.99 2.01 14.32
C ASP A 100 7.36 2.04 12.84
N THR A 101 7.67 0.90 12.23
CA THR A 101 8.05 0.81 10.82
C THR A 101 7.44 -0.40 10.12
N ILE A 102 7.23 -0.26 8.81
CA ILE A 102 6.98 -1.37 7.88
C ILE A 102 8.04 -1.29 6.80
N VAL A 103 8.80 -2.36 6.60
CA VAL A 103 9.83 -2.44 5.55
C VAL A 103 9.41 -3.50 4.54
N GLY A 104 9.36 -3.14 3.27
CA GLY A 104 8.91 -4.04 2.22
C GLY A 104 9.10 -3.49 0.82
N GLY A 105 8.44 -4.11 -0.14
CA GLY A 105 8.47 -3.65 -1.52
C GLY A 105 7.36 -4.24 -2.37
N TRP A 106 7.03 -3.53 -3.44
CA TRP A 106 6.14 -3.98 -4.50
C TRP A 106 6.91 -4.74 -5.55
N ARG A 107 6.36 -5.84 -6.03
CA ARG A 107 6.85 -6.61 -7.18
C ARG A 107 5.67 -6.94 -8.10
N PRO A 108 5.86 -6.94 -9.43
CA PRO A 108 4.80 -7.34 -10.36
C PRO A 108 4.52 -8.83 -10.23
N ASP A 109 3.28 -9.21 -10.53
CA ASP A 109 2.88 -10.60 -10.69
C ASP A 109 3.53 -11.22 -11.93
N ASP A 110 3.64 -12.55 -11.95
CA ASP A 110 4.23 -13.28 -13.08
C ASP A 110 3.53 -12.91 -14.40
N GLY A 111 4.32 -12.43 -15.37
CA GLY A 111 3.83 -12.00 -16.68
C GLY A 111 3.40 -10.53 -16.76
N THR A 112 3.44 -9.78 -15.66
CA THR A 112 3.18 -8.33 -15.65
C THR A 112 4.49 -7.55 -15.87
N PRO A 113 4.51 -6.52 -16.74
CA PRO A 113 5.71 -5.72 -16.96
C PRO A 113 6.20 -5.01 -15.69
N VAL A 114 7.52 -4.98 -15.52
CA VAL A 114 8.18 -4.19 -14.48
C VAL A 114 8.10 -2.71 -14.86
N SER A 115 7.63 -1.88 -13.93
CA SER A 115 7.62 -0.42 -14.04
C SER A 115 7.87 0.20 -12.67
N ASP A 116 8.22 1.49 -12.63
CA ASP A 116 8.40 2.22 -11.37
C ASP A 116 7.13 2.24 -10.49
N GLY A 117 5.94 2.09 -11.10
CA GLY A 117 4.68 1.99 -10.37
C GLY A 117 4.34 0.59 -9.85
N THR A 118 5.02 -0.45 -10.35
CA THR A 118 4.75 -1.86 -10.01
C THR A 118 5.92 -2.53 -9.28
N ALA A 119 7.09 -1.88 -9.24
CA ALA A 119 8.31 -2.42 -8.66
C ALA A 119 9.16 -1.37 -7.94
N TYR A 120 9.11 -1.38 -6.60
CA TYR A 120 9.90 -0.48 -5.76
C TYR A 120 10.00 -1.00 -4.33
N ASP A 121 11.00 -0.53 -3.59
CA ASP A 121 11.15 -0.76 -2.16
C ASP A 121 10.63 0.44 -1.37
N ALA A 122 10.05 0.18 -0.20
CA ALA A 122 9.45 1.20 0.65
C ALA A 122 9.69 0.90 2.13
N ILE A 123 9.98 1.96 2.86
CA ILE A 123 10.00 2.02 4.32
C ILE A 123 8.90 3.00 4.74
N MET A 124 7.91 2.48 5.44
CA MET A 124 6.84 3.25 6.05
C MET A 124 7.17 3.45 7.52
N PHE A 125 7.03 4.66 8.03
CA PHE A 125 7.29 5.01 9.42
C PHE A 125 6.04 5.61 10.07
N ARG A 126 5.73 5.18 11.29
CA ARG A 126 4.63 5.73 12.07
C ARG A 126 4.96 7.18 12.44
N VAL A 127 4.09 8.10 12.04
CA VAL A 127 4.16 9.50 12.46
C VAL A 127 3.47 9.60 13.82
N LYS A 128 4.12 10.28 14.78
CA LYS A 128 3.63 10.49 16.15
C LYS A 128 2.89 11.81 16.27
#